data_AF-A0A971BI03-F1
#
_entry.id   AF-A0A971BI03-F1
#
_cell.length_a   1.000
_cell.length_b   1.000
_cell.length_c   1.000
_cell.angle_alpha   90.00
_cell.angle_beta   90.00
_cell.angle_gamma   90.00
#
_symmetry.space_group_name_H-M   'P 1'
#
loop_
_entity.id
_entity.type
_entity.pdbx_description
1 polymer ?
#
loop_
_entity_poly.entity_id
_entity_poly.type
_entity_poly.pdbx_seq_one_letter_code
_entity_poly.pdbx_strand_id
1 'polypeptide(L)'
;MENIVFERDYEEEHRQQDGNDAASAIFEIATDGGFIAAYADAMQVIPKVVVPADKENYEYLLQRSDELAQRWGGKVRGVVNYEKWEATINLLLPFAEFCDRDDLNLLKEFADKSHSITFQTNDDGRLRIHIFILYFEEIADKNEIFESILRNRPDFTALLEQYRKENPSLFESNDEVVDDLDDSERVELMTWFVETWSAATGESKESVASAVLYEMRHDYRNMLQKILDLKHKLEEDTE
;
A
#
# COMPACT_ATOMS: atom_id res chain seq x y z
N MET A 1 -8.75 -28.96 -31.96
CA MET A 1 -7.85 -28.24 -31.03
C MET A 1 -8.20 -28.73 -29.64
N GLU A 2 -7.20 -29.07 -28.84
CA GLU A 2 -7.40 -29.46 -27.44
C GLU A 2 -7.27 -28.24 -26.54
N ASN A 3 -8.00 -28.23 -25.43
CA ASN A 3 -7.93 -27.15 -24.46
C ASN A 3 -6.61 -27.26 -23.68
N ILE A 4 -5.95 -26.13 -23.46
CA ILE A 4 -4.83 -26.02 -22.52
C ILE A 4 -5.41 -25.48 -21.22
N VAL A 5 -5.25 -26.22 -20.12
CA VAL A 5 -5.71 -25.83 -18.78
C VAL A 5 -4.49 -25.80 -17.86
N PHE A 6 -4.33 -24.69 -17.13
CA PHE A 6 -3.32 -24.50 -16.10
C PHE A 6 -4.03 -24.16 -14.79
N GLU A 7 -3.71 -24.88 -13.71
CA GLU A 7 -4.30 -24.71 -12.38
C GLU A 7 -3.20 -24.95 -11.34
N ARG A 8 -3.08 -24.04 -10.36
CA ARG A 8 -2.16 -24.13 -9.23
C ARG A 8 -2.80 -23.46 -8.02
N ASP A 9 -2.64 -24.08 -6.85
CA ASP A 9 -3.14 -23.61 -5.57
C ASP A 9 -1.96 -23.10 -4.73
N TYR A 10 -2.02 -21.83 -4.33
CA TYR A 10 -0.98 -21.15 -3.57
C TYR A 10 -1.37 -20.93 -2.09
N GLU A 11 -2.52 -21.43 -1.63
CA GLU A 11 -3.01 -21.18 -0.27
C GLU A 11 -2.09 -21.73 0.83
N GLU A 12 -1.49 -22.91 0.63
CA GLU A 12 -0.56 -23.51 1.59
C GLU A 12 0.79 -22.80 1.65
N GLU A 13 1.26 -22.27 0.51
CA GLU A 13 2.53 -21.52 0.42
C GLU A 13 2.43 -20.21 1.25
N HIS A 14 1.26 -19.57 1.29
CA HIS A 14 1.01 -18.38 2.11
C HIS A 14 0.86 -18.66 3.62
N ARG A 15 0.57 -19.90 4.03
CA ARG A 15 0.42 -20.24 5.47
C ARG A 15 1.75 -20.40 6.21
N GLN A 16 2.88 -20.49 5.51
CA GLN A 16 4.17 -20.94 6.07
C GLN A 16 5.19 -19.81 6.30
N GLN A 17 4.87 -18.55 6.00
CA GLN A 17 5.82 -17.43 5.96
C GLN A 17 5.98 -16.64 7.28
N ASP A 18 5.49 -17.16 8.41
CA ASP A 18 5.58 -16.47 9.71
C ASP A 18 6.95 -16.71 10.39
N GLY A 19 7.86 -15.74 10.31
CA GLY A 19 8.95 -15.63 11.29
C GLY A 19 10.22 -14.94 10.81
N ASN A 20 10.35 -13.63 11.06
CA ASN A 20 11.67 -12.98 11.10
C ASN A 20 11.80 -12.03 12.28
N ASP A 21 12.67 -12.41 13.20
CA ASP A 21 12.86 -11.75 14.50
C ASP A 21 13.48 -10.35 14.38
N ALA A 22 14.30 -10.08 13.36
CA ALA A 22 15.00 -8.80 13.23
C ALA A 22 14.11 -7.68 12.67
N ALA A 23 13.29 -7.99 11.67
CA ALA A 23 12.29 -7.06 11.13
C ALA A 23 11.21 -6.74 12.17
N SER A 24 10.80 -7.76 12.94
CA SER A 24 9.88 -7.61 14.06
C SER A 24 10.45 -6.69 15.15
N ALA A 25 11.73 -6.84 15.52
CA ALA A 25 12.37 -5.97 16.50
C ALA A 25 12.52 -4.49 16.04
N ILE A 26 12.80 -4.26 14.75
CA ILE A 26 12.84 -2.90 14.16
C ILE A 26 11.44 -2.27 14.21
N PHE A 27 10.42 -3.04 13.86
CA PHE A 27 9.04 -2.60 13.89
C PHE A 27 8.59 -2.28 15.33
N GLU A 28 8.81 -3.19 16.28
CA GLU A 28 8.50 -2.99 17.70
C GLU A 28 9.19 -1.74 18.28
N ILE A 29 10.46 -1.49 17.96
CA ILE A 29 11.17 -0.31 18.46
C ILE A 29 10.68 0.99 17.78
N ALA A 30 10.23 0.91 16.53
CA ALA A 30 9.61 2.03 15.83
C ALA A 30 8.23 2.38 16.44
N THR A 31 7.42 1.37 16.78
CA THR A 31 6.09 1.53 17.37
C THR A 31 6.17 1.84 18.86
N ASP A 32 6.72 0.95 19.68
CA ASP A 32 6.78 1.06 21.14
C ASP A 32 7.78 2.11 21.62
N GLY A 33 8.85 2.34 20.84
CA GLY A 33 9.77 3.44 21.09
C GLY A 33 9.19 4.81 20.71
N GLY A 34 8.03 4.86 20.04
CA GLY A 34 7.31 6.09 19.73
C GLY A 34 7.84 6.86 18.52
N PHE A 35 8.60 6.21 17.63
CA PHE A 35 9.08 6.85 16.38
C PHE A 35 7.89 7.14 15.46
N ILE A 36 7.03 6.13 15.26
CA ILE A 36 5.83 6.25 14.42
C ILE A 36 4.88 7.32 14.96
N ALA A 37 4.69 7.37 16.28
CA ALA A 37 3.86 8.40 16.92
C ALA A 37 4.45 9.80 16.71
N ALA A 38 5.76 9.98 16.96
CA ALA A 38 6.42 11.27 16.77
C ALA A 38 6.38 11.74 15.30
N TYR A 39 6.53 10.81 14.35
CA TYR A 39 6.41 11.10 12.93
C TYR A 39 4.98 11.47 12.55
N ALA A 40 3.98 10.71 13.00
CA ALA A 40 2.57 11.02 12.77
C ALA A 40 2.17 12.40 13.35
N ASP A 41 2.61 12.71 14.57
CA ASP A 41 2.37 14.01 15.21
C ASP A 41 3.01 15.16 14.43
N ALA A 42 4.27 14.99 14.00
CA ALA A 42 4.97 15.96 13.17
C ALA A 42 4.27 16.15 11.83
N MET A 43 3.82 15.06 11.21
CA MET A 43 3.07 15.10 9.96
C MET A 43 1.71 15.78 10.15
N GLN A 44 1.04 15.62 11.29
CA GLN A 44 -0.29 16.19 11.55
C GLN A 44 -0.27 17.73 11.57
N VAL A 45 0.76 18.35 12.15
CA VAL A 45 0.85 19.81 12.30
C VAL A 45 1.23 20.55 11.02
N ILE A 46 1.78 19.85 10.01
CA ILE A 46 2.16 20.46 8.73
C ILE A 46 0.91 20.99 8.03
N PRO A 47 0.92 22.21 7.48
CA PRO A 47 -0.17 22.70 6.66
C PRO A 47 -0.40 21.79 5.44
N LYS A 48 -1.67 21.42 5.20
CA LYS A 48 -2.07 20.70 3.98
C LYS A 48 -2.82 21.63 3.05
N VAL A 49 -2.60 21.43 1.76
CA VAL A 49 -3.35 22.08 0.70
C VAL A 49 -4.03 21.05 -0.18
N VAL A 50 -5.16 21.44 -0.76
CA VAL A 50 -5.86 20.61 -1.73
C VAL A 50 -5.05 20.61 -3.03
N VAL A 51 -4.76 19.41 -3.56
CA VAL A 51 -4.15 19.26 -4.88
C VAL A 51 -5.25 19.38 -5.94
N PRO A 52 -5.22 20.39 -6.83
CA PRO A 52 -6.33 20.62 -7.77
C PRO A 52 -6.60 19.44 -8.71
N ALA A 53 -5.54 18.80 -9.22
CA ALA A 53 -5.66 17.65 -10.12
C ALA A 53 -6.32 16.46 -9.41
N ASP A 54 -5.95 16.19 -8.16
CA ASP A 54 -6.52 15.07 -7.39
C ASP A 54 -7.93 15.35 -6.90
N LYS A 55 -8.26 16.61 -6.68
CA LYS A 55 -9.65 17.03 -6.49
C LYS A 55 -10.50 16.73 -7.71
N GLU A 56 -10.04 17.10 -8.90
CA GLU A 56 -10.75 16.83 -10.15
C GLU A 56 -10.90 15.31 -10.39
N ASN A 57 -9.84 14.55 -10.13
CA ASN A 57 -9.89 13.08 -10.18
C ASN A 57 -10.90 12.51 -9.18
N TYR A 58 -10.92 12.98 -7.94
CA TYR A 58 -11.90 12.54 -6.93
C TYR A 58 -13.33 12.82 -7.36
N GLU A 59 -13.62 14.04 -7.83
CA GLU A 59 -14.96 14.42 -8.27
C GLU A 59 -15.42 13.57 -9.48
N TYR A 60 -14.51 13.36 -10.44
CA TYR A 60 -14.75 12.50 -11.59
C TYR A 60 -15.03 11.04 -11.18
N LEU A 61 -14.13 10.43 -10.40
CA LEU A 61 -14.27 9.04 -9.99
C LEU A 61 -15.50 8.82 -9.10
N LEU A 62 -15.85 9.80 -8.27
CA LEU A 62 -17.07 9.72 -7.44
C LEU A 62 -18.33 9.68 -8.31
N GLN A 63 -18.40 10.52 -9.34
CA GLN A 63 -19.52 10.50 -10.28
C GLN A 63 -19.62 9.15 -11.00
N ARG A 64 -18.51 8.65 -11.55
CA ARG A 64 -18.50 7.36 -12.26
C ARG A 64 -18.83 6.18 -11.33
N SER A 65 -18.40 6.27 -10.08
CA SER A 65 -18.72 5.30 -9.04
C SER A 65 -20.21 5.30 -8.68
N ASP A 66 -20.84 6.48 -8.62
CA ASP A 66 -22.28 6.61 -8.41
C ASP A 66 -23.07 5.99 -9.56
N GLU A 67 -22.68 6.27 -10.81
CA GLU A 67 -23.28 5.66 -12.00
C GLU A 67 -23.17 4.12 -11.99
N LEU A 68 -22.01 3.59 -11.60
CA LEU A 68 -21.80 2.15 -11.47
C LEU A 68 -22.67 1.55 -10.35
N ALA A 69 -22.76 2.21 -9.19
CA ALA A 69 -23.62 1.79 -8.10
C ALA A 69 -25.10 1.79 -8.50
N GLN A 70 -25.56 2.80 -9.26
CA GLN A 70 -26.93 2.84 -9.79
C GLN A 70 -27.21 1.68 -10.75
N ARG A 71 -26.29 1.40 -11.69
CA ARG A 71 -26.43 0.31 -12.68
C ARG A 71 -26.56 -1.06 -12.02
N TRP A 72 -25.80 -1.32 -10.96
CA TRP A 72 -25.72 -2.64 -10.32
C TRP A 72 -26.52 -2.76 -9.01
N GLY A 73 -27.30 -1.74 -8.63
CA GLY A 73 -28.09 -1.76 -7.39
C GLY A 73 -27.23 -1.76 -6.12
N GLY A 74 -26.10 -1.06 -6.16
CA GLY A 74 -25.16 -0.92 -5.06
C GLY A 74 -25.35 0.35 -4.23
N LYS A 75 -24.31 0.68 -3.46
CA LYS A 75 -24.19 1.92 -2.69
C LYS A 75 -22.85 2.57 -2.98
N VAL A 76 -22.80 3.90 -3.00
CA VAL A 76 -21.56 4.68 -3.07
C VAL A 76 -21.46 5.59 -1.86
N ARG A 77 -20.23 5.79 -1.35
CA ARG A 77 -19.91 6.76 -0.31
C ARG A 77 -18.56 7.40 -0.61
N GLY A 78 -18.58 8.64 -1.09
CA GLY A 78 -17.41 9.51 -1.16
C GLY A 78 -17.23 10.30 0.14
N VAL A 79 -16.00 10.40 0.63
CA VAL A 79 -15.63 11.24 1.77
C VAL A 79 -14.33 11.97 1.46
N VAL A 80 -14.32 13.29 1.67
CA VAL A 80 -13.10 14.08 1.85
C VAL A 80 -13.05 14.48 3.32
N ASN A 81 -12.08 13.96 4.06
CA ASN A 81 -11.98 14.14 5.50
C ASN A 81 -10.81 15.10 5.81
N TYR A 82 -11.14 16.32 6.22
CA TYR A 82 -10.15 17.35 6.57
C TYR A 82 -9.55 17.18 7.98
N GLU A 83 -10.09 16.28 8.81
CA GLU A 83 -9.52 15.96 10.12
C GLU A 83 -8.43 14.89 9.98
N LYS A 84 -8.67 13.90 9.12
CA LYS A 84 -7.74 12.80 8.84
C LYS A 84 -6.87 13.01 7.58
N TRP A 85 -7.16 14.03 6.78
CA TRP A 85 -6.46 14.36 5.53
C TRP A 85 -6.48 13.21 4.50
N GLU A 86 -7.63 12.55 4.40
CA GLU A 86 -7.86 11.44 3.47
C GLU A 86 -9.04 11.75 2.55
N ALA A 87 -9.00 11.25 1.32
CA ALA A 87 -10.16 11.19 0.44
C ALA A 87 -10.38 9.77 -0.06
N THR A 88 -11.59 9.26 0.15
CA THR A 88 -11.96 7.89 -0.21
C THR A 88 -13.30 7.82 -0.91
N ILE A 89 -13.45 6.86 -1.81
CA ILE A 89 -14.72 6.49 -2.43
C ILE A 89 -14.91 5.00 -2.16
N ASN A 90 -16.02 4.65 -1.51
CA ASN A 90 -16.37 3.26 -1.24
C ASN A 90 -17.61 2.89 -2.05
N LEU A 91 -17.49 1.90 -2.91
CA LEU A 91 -18.62 1.23 -3.53
C LEU A 91 -18.91 -0.08 -2.81
N LEU A 92 -20.18 -0.36 -2.60
CA LEU A 92 -20.66 -1.65 -2.12
C LEU A 92 -21.64 -2.21 -3.15
N LEU A 93 -21.18 -3.17 -3.93
CA LEU A 93 -21.88 -3.77 -5.06
C LEU A 93 -22.22 -5.24 -4.75
N PRO A 94 -23.31 -5.79 -5.31
CA PRO A 94 -23.56 -7.23 -5.22
C PRO A 94 -22.47 -8.05 -5.94
N PHE A 95 -21.94 -7.52 -7.04
CA PHE A 95 -20.79 -8.00 -7.80
C PHE A 95 -20.31 -6.85 -8.71
N ALA A 96 -19.15 -6.99 -9.36
CA ALA A 96 -18.73 -6.10 -10.44
C ALA A 96 -18.26 -6.92 -11.63
N GLU A 97 -18.64 -6.47 -12.83
CA GLU A 97 -18.20 -7.04 -14.10
C GLU A 97 -17.82 -5.87 -15.02
N PHE A 98 -16.67 -5.99 -15.69
CA PHE A 98 -16.20 -5.02 -16.67
C PHE A 98 -15.96 -5.76 -18.00
N CYS A 99 -16.97 -5.82 -18.87
CA CYS A 99 -16.97 -6.71 -20.03
C CYS A 99 -17.00 -6.01 -21.39
N ASP A 100 -17.45 -4.76 -21.45
CA ASP A 100 -17.39 -3.94 -22.65
C ASP A 100 -16.25 -2.91 -22.60
N ARG A 101 -16.03 -2.19 -23.71
CA ARG A 101 -14.94 -1.22 -23.81
C ARG A 101 -15.11 -0.06 -22.84
N ASP A 102 -16.34 0.36 -22.57
CA ASP A 102 -16.59 1.51 -21.71
C ASP A 102 -16.36 1.12 -20.24
N ASP A 103 -16.78 -0.07 -19.86
CA ASP A 103 -16.53 -0.64 -18.54
C ASP A 103 -15.03 -0.89 -18.31
N LEU A 104 -14.32 -1.48 -19.28
CA LEU A 104 -12.87 -1.67 -19.19
C LEU A 104 -12.10 -0.33 -19.14
N ASN A 105 -12.55 0.68 -19.88
CA ASN A 105 -11.99 2.03 -19.78
C ASN A 105 -12.22 2.63 -18.39
N LEU A 106 -13.40 2.42 -17.78
CA LEU A 106 -13.65 2.88 -16.42
C LEU A 106 -12.71 2.20 -15.40
N LEU A 107 -12.46 0.89 -15.54
CA LEU A 107 -11.50 0.21 -14.66
C LEU A 107 -10.09 0.80 -14.80
N LYS A 108 -9.68 1.13 -16.04
CA LYS A 108 -8.42 1.83 -16.28
C LYS A 108 -8.41 3.22 -15.65
N GLU A 109 -9.49 3.99 -15.79
CA GLU A 109 -9.61 5.31 -15.16
C GLU A 109 -9.54 5.23 -13.64
N PHE A 110 -10.11 4.19 -13.02
CA PHE A 110 -9.93 3.93 -11.59
C PHE A 110 -8.45 3.76 -11.24
N ALA A 111 -7.70 2.97 -12.00
CA ALA A 111 -6.27 2.79 -11.77
C ALA A 111 -5.47 4.10 -12.01
N ASP A 112 -5.73 4.81 -13.12
CA ASP A 112 -4.95 5.98 -13.54
C ASP A 112 -5.19 7.22 -12.66
N LYS A 113 -6.39 7.35 -12.08
CA LYS A 113 -6.83 8.57 -11.36
C LYS A 113 -6.89 8.40 -9.86
N SER A 114 -6.73 7.18 -9.36
CA SER A 114 -6.60 6.90 -7.93
C SER A 114 -5.15 6.66 -7.57
N HIS A 115 -4.89 6.67 -6.27
CA HIS A 115 -3.58 6.29 -5.73
C HIS A 115 -3.60 4.90 -5.11
N SER A 116 -4.81 4.38 -4.84
CA SER A 116 -5.02 2.98 -4.52
C SER A 116 -6.46 2.59 -4.82
N ILE A 117 -6.62 1.34 -5.25
CA ILE A 117 -7.91 0.68 -5.35
C ILE A 117 -7.81 -0.71 -4.71
N THR A 118 -8.80 -1.06 -3.91
CA THR A 118 -8.88 -2.37 -3.25
C THR A 118 -10.24 -3.00 -3.51
N PHE A 119 -10.20 -4.27 -3.90
CA PHE A 119 -11.38 -5.09 -4.10
C PHE A 119 -11.43 -6.13 -2.97
N GLN A 120 -12.54 -6.16 -2.24
CA GLN A 120 -12.70 -7.08 -1.13
C GLN A 120 -14.15 -7.50 -0.99
N THR A 121 -14.39 -8.75 -0.65
CA THR A 121 -15.74 -9.19 -0.24
C THR A 121 -15.97 -8.86 1.23
N ASN A 122 -17.16 -8.34 1.54
CA ASN A 122 -17.62 -8.21 2.92
C ASN A 122 -18.22 -9.54 3.41
N ASP A 123 -18.44 -9.65 4.73
CA ASP A 123 -19.05 -10.82 5.37
C ASP A 123 -20.43 -11.21 4.80
N ASP A 124 -21.14 -10.27 4.18
CA ASP A 124 -22.44 -10.48 3.52
C ASP A 124 -22.32 -10.93 2.05
N GLY A 125 -21.10 -11.19 1.57
CA GLY A 125 -20.79 -11.63 0.21
C GLY A 125 -20.81 -10.51 -0.83
N ARG A 126 -21.05 -9.25 -0.44
CA ARG A 126 -20.99 -8.11 -1.36
C ARG A 126 -19.55 -7.72 -1.66
N LEU A 127 -19.29 -7.29 -2.89
CA LEU A 127 -18.02 -6.71 -3.30
C LEU A 127 -17.96 -5.25 -2.83
N ARG A 128 -16.97 -4.95 -2.00
CA ARG A 128 -16.51 -3.61 -1.72
C ARG A 128 -15.37 -3.24 -2.67
N ILE A 129 -15.51 -2.09 -3.31
CA ILE A 129 -14.43 -1.42 -4.03
C ILE A 129 -14.08 -0.17 -3.23
N HIS A 130 -12.86 -0.11 -2.71
CA HIS A 130 -12.33 1.03 -1.98
C HIS A 130 -11.34 1.77 -2.88
N ILE A 131 -11.56 3.06 -3.10
CA ILE A 131 -10.70 3.93 -3.89
C ILE A 131 -10.14 5.00 -2.96
N PHE A 132 -8.84 5.19 -2.96
CA PHE A 132 -8.13 6.20 -2.18
C PHE A 132 -7.42 7.20 -3.09
N ILE A 133 -7.53 8.48 -2.75
CA ILE A 133 -7.01 9.59 -3.55
C ILE A 133 -6.28 10.57 -2.64
N LEU A 134 -5.10 11.00 -3.10
CA LEU A 134 -4.25 11.96 -2.42
C LEU A 134 -4.72 13.39 -2.62
N TYR A 135 -5.92 13.64 -2.14
CA TYR A 135 -6.58 14.94 -2.24
C TYR A 135 -5.79 16.08 -1.58
N PHE A 136 -4.88 15.74 -0.67
CA PHE A 136 -4.07 16.67 0.11
C PHE A 136 -2.58 16.43 -0.10
N GLU A 137 -1.83 17.53 -0.14
CA GLU A 137 -0.37 17.56 -0.11
C GLU A 137 0.10 18.38 1.09
N GLU A 138 1.10 17.86 1.79
CA GLU A 138 1.77 18.54 2.90
C GLU A 138 2.82 19.54 2.39
N ILE A 139 2.79 20.78 2.89
CA ILE A 139 3.79 21.80 2.56
C ILE A 139 4.96 21.71 3.54
N ALA A 140 5.81 20.69 3.38
CA ALA A 140 7.05 20.54 4.17
C ALA A 140 8.08 19.64 3.48
N ASP A 141 9.33 19.75 3.93
CA ASP A 141 10.38 18.78 3.63
C ASP A 141 10.24 17.57 4.58
N LYS A 142 9.62 16.51 4.08
CA LYS A 142 9.36 15.28 4.85
C LYS A 142 10.64 14.55 5.24
N ASN A 143 11.68 14.65 4.41
CA ASN A 143 12.96 14.01 4.70
C ASN A 143 13.63 14.69 5.90
N GLU A 144 13.64 16.01 5.95
CA GLU A 144 14.19 16.70 7.13
C GLU A 144 13.37 16.42 8.40
N ILE A 145 12.04 16.26 8.30
CA ILE A 145 11.20 15.86 9.44
C ILE A 145 11.57 14.45 9.93
N PHE A 146 11.62 13.48 9.02
CA PHE A 146 12.02 12.11 9.32
C PHE A 146 13.41 12.06 9.97
N GLU A 147 14.40 12.70 9.35
CA GLU A 147 15.77 12.78 9.84
C GLU A 147 15.86 13.48 11.20
N SER A 148 15.06 14.53 11.44
CA SER A 148 15.05 15.22 12.73
C SER A 148 14.53 14.32 13.87
N ILE A 149 13.54 13.48 13.60
CA ILE A 149 13.00 12.54 14.59
C ILE A 149 13.99 11.40 14.80
N LEU A 150 14.62 10.92 13.72
CA LEU A 150 15.64 9.87 13.77
C LEU A 150 16.87 10.30 14.59
N ARG A 151 17.36 11.54 14.41
CA ARG A 151 18.47 12.12 15.21
C ARG A 151 18.16 12.13 16.72
N ASN A 152 16.89 12.20 17.11
CA ASN A 152 16.45 12.17 18.50
C ASN A 152 16.22 10.74 19.04
N ARG A 153 16.44 9.71 18.22
CA ARG A 153 16.28 8.28 18.53
C ARG A 153 17.56 7.50 18.20
N PRO A 154 18.63 7.67 19.01
CA PRO A 154 19.90 7.00 18.78
C PRO A 154 19.80 5.47 18.96
N ASP A 155 18.85 5.00 19.76
CA ASP A 155 18.49 3.59 19.91
C ASP A 155 17.96 2.99 18.60
N PHE A 156 17.05 3.70 17.93
CA PHE A 156 16.50 3.28 16.65
C PHE A 156 17.53 3.43 15.52
N THR A 157 18.33 4.50 15.55
CA THR A 157 19.41 4.74 14.58
C THR A 157 20.46 3.62 14.63
N ALA A 158 20.91 3.23 15.82
CA ALA A 158 21.90 2.17 15.99
C ALA A 158 21.37 0.81 15.51
N LEU A 159 20.08 0.53 15.72
CA LEU A 159 19.42 -0.68 15.23
C LEU A 159 19.34 -0.71 13.70
N LEU A 160 18.99 0.42 13.07
CA LEU A 160 18.98 0.54 11.60
C LEU A 160 20.40 0.39 11.01
N GLU A 161 21.42 0.95 11.66
CA GLU A 161 22.82 0.77 11.26
C GLU A 161 23.30 -0.67 11.43
N GLN A 162 22.93 -1.33 12.53
CA GLN A 162 23.22 -2.75 12.76
C GLN A 162 22.55 -3.62 11.70
N TYR A 163 21.26 -3.40 11.44
CA TYR A 163 20.52 -4.12 10.41
C TYR A 163 21.11 -3.90 9.02
N ARG A 164 21.53 -2.68 8.69
CA ARG A 164 22.24 -2.38 7.44
C ARG A 164 23.56 -3.12 7.32
N LYS A 165 24.32 -3.25 8.42
CA LYS A 165 25.60 -3.96 8.45
C LYS A 165 25.42 -5.47 8.34
N GLU A 166 24.36 -6.01 8.93
CA GLU A 166 24.00 -7.43 8.86
C GLU A 166 23.40 -7.81 7.51
N ASN A 167 22.84 -6.83 6.79
CA ASN A 167 22.13 -7.04 5.52
C ASN A 167 22.60 -6.07 4.43
N PRO A 168 23.91 -6.07 4.08
CA PRO A 168 24.48 -5.08 3.16
C PRO A 168 23.87 -5.14 1.75
N SER A 169 23.44 -6.32 1.29
CA SER A 169 22.78 -6.51 -0.01
C SER A 169 21.45 -5.75 -0.14
N LEU A 170 20.73 -5.48 0.95
CA LEU A 170 19.48 -4.69 0.94
C LEU A 170 19.70 -3.18 0.74
N PHE A 171 20.95 -2.72 0.84
CA PHE A 171 21.33 -1.29 0.81
C PHE A 171 22.40 -0.98 -0.23
N GLU A 172 22.90 -1.98 -0.95
CA GLU A 172 23.69 -1.83 -2.15
C GLU A 172 22.72 -1.63 -3.32
N SER A 173 22.66 -0.41 -3.86
CA SER A 173 21.84 -0.09 -5.02
C SER A 173 22.36 -0.85 -6.25
N ASN A 174 21.72 -1.96 -6.61
CA ASN A 174 21.75 -2.45 -7.97
C ASN A 174 20.66 -1.73 -8.74
N ASP A 175 21.04 -0.65 -9.44
CA ASP A 175 20.16 0.17 -10.30
C ASP A 175 19.45 -0.63 -11.43
N GLU A 176 19.69 -1.94 -11.55
CA GLU A 176 19.25 -2.79 -12.67
C GLU A 176 18.11 -3.79 -12.35
N VAL A 177 17.74 -4.08 -11.09
CA VAL A 177 16.84 -5.23 -10.79
C VAL A 177 15.34 -4.89 -10.78
N VAL A 178 14.92 -3.69 -10.32
CA VAL A 178 13.49 -3.31 -10.31
C VAL A 178 12.90 -3.12 -11.72
N ASP A 179 13.75 -2.81 -12.71
CA ASP A 179 13.30 -2.50 -14.07
C ASP A 179 12.84 -3.75 -14.85
N ASP A 180 13.23 -4.95 -14.41
CA ASP A 180 12.85 -6.23 -15.04
C ASP A 180 11.57 -6.84 -14.47
N LEU A 181 11.04 -6.35 -13.32
CA LEU A 181 9.77 -6.82 -12.78
C LEU A 181 8.60 -6.29 -13.61
N ASP A 182 7.77 -7.19 -14.13
CA ASP A 182 6.53 -6.81 -14.79
C ASP A 182 5.45 -6.33 -13.80
N ASP A 183 4.37 -5.74 -14.31
CA ASP A 183 3.30 -5.19 -13.48
C ASP A 183 2.63 -6.26 -12.60
N SER A 184 2.63 -7.53 -13.02
CA SER A 184 2.10 -8.65 -12.23
C SER A 184 3.03 -8.99 -11.07
N GLU A 185 4.34 -9.07 -11.33
CA GLU A 185 5.36 -9.39 -10.32
C GLU A 185 5.46 -8.29 -9.25
N ARG A 186 5.27 -7.02 -9.64
CA ARG A 186 5.19 -5.89 -8.71
C ARG A 186 3.95 -5.98 -7.81
N VAL A 187 2.81 -6.33 -8.38
CA VAL A 187 1.56 -6.49 -7.60
C VAL A 187 1.66 -7.68 -6.64
N GLU A 188 2.27 -8.78 -7.06
CA GLU A 188 2.52 -9.95 -6.20
C GLU A 188 3.47 -9.63 -5.05
N LEU A 189 4.54 -8.89 -5.32
CA LEU A 189 5.49 -8.45 -4.31
C LEU A 189 4.84 -7.53 -3.26
N MET A 190 4.01 -6.59 -3.71
CA MET A 190 3.29 -5.69 -2.81
C MET A 190 2.21 -6.40 -2.00
N THR A 191 1.51 -7.34 -2.63
CA THR A 191 0.50 -8.17 -1.96
C THR A 191 1.17 -8.98 -0.86
N TRP A 192 2.26 -9.67 -1.18
CA TRP A 192 3.07 -10.40 -0.21
C TRP A 192 3.49 -9.54 0.98
N PHE A 193 3.97 -8.31 0.73
CA PHE A 193 4.41 -7.41 1.80
C PHE A 193 3.27 -6.96 2.71
N VAL A 194 2.13 -6.59 2.15
CA VAL A 194 0.94 -6.19 2.90
C VAL A 194 0.40 -7.35 3.74
N GLU A 195 0.43 -8.57 3.20
CA GLU A 195 -0.04 -9.76 3.91
C GLU A 195 0.90 -10.17 5.03
N THR A 196 2.21 -10.16 4.77
CA THR A 196 3.26 -10.45 5.76
C THR A 196 3.19 -9.44 6.91
N TRP A 197 3.05 -8.15 6.61
CA TRP A 197 2.90 -7.12 7.62
C TRP A 197 1.59 -7.28 8.40
N SER A 198 0.45 -7.47 7.73
CA SER A 198 -0.84 -7.67 8.39
C SER A 198 -0.85 -8.89 9.33
N ALA A 199 -0.22 -9.99 8.92
CA ALA A 199 -0.08 -11.20 9.73
C ALA A 199 0.79 -10.97 10.98
N ALA A 200 1.93 -10.29 10.80
CA ALA A 200 2.86 -10.01 11.89
C ALA A 200 2.32 -9.02 12.94
N THR A 201 1.50 -8.05 12.52
CA THR A 201 1.04 -6.96 13.39
C THR A 201 -0.40 -7.12 13.88
N GLY A 202 -1.18 -8.00 13.24
CA GLY A 202 -2.62 -8.13 13.48
C GLY A 202 -3.45 -6.94 12.99
N GLU A 203 -2.84 -5.97 12.29
CA GLU A 203 -3.56 -4.88 11.63
C GLU A 203 -4.32 -5.39 10.41
N SER A 204 -5.40 -4.70 10.03
CA SER A 204 -6.11 -5.07 8.79
C SER A 204 -5.22 -4.82 7.58
N LYS A 205 -5.27 -5.72 6.60
CA LYS A 205 -4.59 -5.59 5.31
C LYS A 205 -4.83 -4.23 4.64
N GLU A 206 -6.00 -3.64 4.88
CA GLU A 206 -6.39 -2.33 4.33
C GLU A 206 -5.66 -1.16 5.01
N SER A 207 -5.44 -1.24 6.33
CA SER A 207 -4.63 -0.27 7.08
C SER A 207 -3.18 -0.31 6.59
N VAL A 208 -2.64 -1.52 6.51
CA VAL A 208 -1.27 -1.78 6.04
C VAL A 208 -1.09 -1.34 4.60
N ALA A 209 -1.97 -1.75 3.68
CA ALA A 209 -1.93 -1.32 2.29
C ALA A 209 -1.95 0.20 2.17
N SER A 210 -2.79 0.89 2.96
CA SER A 210 -2.87 2.35 2.95
C SER A 210 -1.58 3.00 3.46
N ALA A 211 -0.95 2.46 4.50
CA ALA A 211 0.33 2.94 5.03
C ALA A 211 1.48 2.72 4.05
N VAL A 212 1.55 1.53 3.45
CA VAL A 212 2.55 1.18 2.44
C VAL A 212 2.41 2.09 1.21
N LEU A 213 1.19 2.27 0.70
CA LEU A 213 0.91 3.16 -0.43
C LEU A 213 1.21 4.64 -0.12
N TYR A 214 1.02 5.07 1.13
CA TYR A 214 1.37 6.41 1.58
C TYR A 214 2.89 6.66 1.51
N GLU A 215 3.69 5.69 1.95
CA GLU A 215 5.16 5.74 1.89
C GLU A 215 5.69 5.57 0.44
N MET A 216 5.07 4.70 -0.35
CA MET A 216 5.41 4.47 -1.77
C MET A 216 5.27 5.73 -2.65
N ARG A 217 4.47 6.72 -2.21
CA ARG A 217 4.19 7.96 -2.95
C ARG A 217 5.46 8.76 -3.30
N HIS A 218 6.56 8.59 -2.58
CA HIS A 218 7.75 9.45 -2.70
C HIS A 218 8.97 8.72 -3.26
N ASP A 219 9.06 7.40 -3.12
CA ASP A 219 10.20 6.61 -3.58
C ASP A 219 9.80 5.16 -3.94
N TYR A 220 8.85 5.05 -4.86
CA TYR A 220 8.27 3.79 -5.33
C TYR A 220 9.34 2.75 -5.72
N ARG A 221 10.41 3.19 -6.41
CA ARG A 221 11.47 2.31 -6.93
C ARG A 221 12.32 1.73 -5.80
N ASN A 222 12.82 2.56 -4.89
CA ASN A 222 13.62 2.05 -3.77
C ASN A 222 12.78 1.25 -2.77
N MET A 223 11.50 1.59 -2.62
CA MET A 223 10.61 0.82 -1.76
C MET A 223 10.33 -0.57 -2.33
N LEU A 224 10.05 -0.69 -3.64
CA LEU A 224 9.92 -1.99 -4.31
C LEU A 224 11.19 -2.83 -4.18
N GLN A 225 12.37 -2.25 -4.40
CA GLN A 225 13.62 -2.98 -4.24
C GLN A 225 13.80 -3.49 -2.81
N LYS A 226 13.56 -2.65 -1.80
CA LYS A 226 13.65 -3.05 -0.39
C LYS A 226 12.67 -4.16 -0.02
N ILE A 227 11.47 -4.15 -0.61
CA ILE A 227 10.47 -5.19 -0.40
C ILE A 227 10.91 -6.50 -1.10
N LEU A 228 11.45 -6.41 -2.32
CA LEU A 228 11.97 -7.57 -3.07
C LEU A 228 13.13 -8.23 -2.32
N ASP A 229 14.06 -7.41 -1.83
CA ASP A 229 15.22 -7.91 -1.11
C ASP A 229 14.83 -8.52 0.25
N LEU A 230 13.82 -7.94 0.92
CA LEU A 230 13.22 -8.54 2.12
C LEU A 230 12.58 -9.89 1.82
N LYS A 231 11.87 -10.02 0.68
CA LYS A 231 11.25 -11.27 0.25
C LYS A 231 12.27 -12.38 0.01
N HIS A 232 13.29 -12.10 -0.79
CA HIS A 232 14.35 -13.08 -1.07
C HIS A 232 15.04 -13.57 0.21
N LYS A 233 15.26 -12.66 1.16
CA LYS A 233 15.89 -13.00 2.43
C LYS A 233 15.02 -13.90 3.31
N LEU A 234 13.70 -13.68 3.32
CA LEU A 234 12.76 -14.52 4.05
C LEU A 234 12.60 -15.91 3.43
N GLU A 235 12.80 -16.01 2.11
CA GLU A 235 12.77 -17.29 1.39
C GLU A 235 14.07 -18.11 1.58
N GLU A 236 15.24 -17.45 1.69
CA GLU A 236 16.54 -18.09 1.93
C GLU A 236 16.73 -18.64 3.36
N ASP A 237 16.06 -18.07 4.37
CA ASP A 237 16.12 -18.54 5.77
C ASP A 237 15.25 -19.80 6.04
N THR A 238 14.59 -20.35 5.00
CA THR A 238 13.71 -21.54 5.05
C THR A 238 14.31 -22.84 4.50
N GLU A 239 15.54 -22.84 3.97
CA GLU A 239 16.31 -24.04 3.58
C GLU A 239 17.36 -24.47 4.64
#